data_AF-A0A818IR55-F1
#
_entry.id   AF-A0A818IR55-F1
#
_cell.length_a   1.000
_cell.length_b   1.000
_cell.length_c   1.000
_cell.angle_alpha   90.00
_cell.angle_beta   90.00
_cell.angle_gamma   90.00
#
_symmetry.space_group_name_H-M   'P 1'
#
loop_
_entity.id
_entity.type
_entity.pdbx_description
1 polymer ?
#
loop_
_entity_poly.entity_id
_entity_poly.type
_entity_poly.pdbx_seq_one_letter_code
_entity_poly.pdbx_strand_id
1 'polypeptide(L)'
;MALAAQQSLLDELMGKGRNAAKGEKVQKLRFDDPNVCKYMLVDFCPHDLFANTRQDLGACDKIHDFSLRQDYENSSRYGKLGYEDEYERYFKSLLSDVERRIKRGQERLRITQGDPNAENDPHSLKNETITKIKELEEKITTHVLKSECLGNDCRIDEAQQVLNECEEMREEKKKLELVC
;
A
#
# COMPACT_ATOMS: atom_id res chain seq x y z
N MET A 1 7.91 39.88 -1.49
CA MET A 1 7.93 38.68 -0.61
C MET A 1 8.32 39.01 0.83
N ALA A 2 9.40 39.76 1.09
CA ALA A 2 9.82 40.11 2.46
C ALA A 2 8.76 40.86 3.29
N LEU A 3 8.06 41.84 2.70
CA LEU A 3 7.03 42.62 3.42
C LEU A 3 5.81 41.79 3.83
N ALA A 4 5.39 40.80 3.03
CA ALA A 4 4.23 39.96 3.32
C ALA A 4 4.53 38.95 4.46
N ALA A 5 5.73 38.37 4.45
CA ALA A 5 6.19 37.51 5.55
C ALA A 5 6.31 38.29 6.87
N GLN A 6 6.79 39.53 6.79
CA GLN A 6 6.91 40.41 7.95
C GLN A 6 5.54 40.88 8.47
N GLN A 7 4.57 41.11 7.59
CA GLN A 7 3.18 41.36 7.97
C GLN A 7 2.55 40.14 8.66
N SER A 8 2.68 38.95 8.09
CA SER A 8 2.16 37.71 8.68
C SER A 8 2.69 37.49 10.10
N LEU A 9 3.99 37.68 10.31
CA LEU A 9 4.62 37.54 11.63
C LEU A 9 4.11 38.60 12.62
N LEU A 10 3.88 39.83 12.15
CA LEU A 10 3.36 40.90 13.00
C LEU A 10 1.88 40.71 13.35
N ASP A 11 1.10 40.09 12.47
CA ASP A 11 -0.31 39.77 12.70
C ASP A 11 -0.48 38.61 13.69
N GLU A 12 0.46 37.66 13.72
CA GLU A 12 0.54 36.62 14.76
C GLU A 12 0.89 37.20 16.13
N LEU A 13 1.80 38.18 16.18
CA LEU A 13 2.31 38.75 17.43
C LEU A 13 1.39 39.82 18.04
N MET A 14 0.74 40.64 17.20
CA MET A 14 -0.02 41.83 17.62
C MET A 14 -1.53 41.75 17.27
N GLY A 15 -1.95 40.68 16.61
CA GLY A 15 -3.32 40.46 16.13
C GLY A 15 -3.62 41.18 14.82
N LYS A 16 -4.39 40.51 13.95
CA LYS A 16 -4.82 40.98 12.61
C LYS A 16 -5.57 42.33 12.60
N GLY A 17 -5.99 42.83 13.78
CA GLY A 17 -6.65 44.12 13.96
C GLY A 17 -5.72 45.32 14.14
N ARG A 18 -4.39 45.15 14.06
CA ARG A 18 -3.40 46.21 14.36
C ARG A 18 -3.57 47.48 13.52
N ASN A 19 -3.99 47.36 12.27
CA ASN A 19 -4.14 48.49 11.35
C ASN A 19 -5.57 49.06 11.30
N ALA A 20 -6.51 48.51 12.08
CA ALA A 20 -7.89 48.97 12.06
C ALA A 20 -7.98 50.38 12.67
N ALA A 21 -8.56 51.33 11.92
CA ALA A 21 -8.78 52.68 12.42
C ALA A 21 -9.73 52.65 13.63
N LYS A 22 -9.55 53.59 14.58
CA LYS A 22 -10.33 53.68 15.83
C LYS A 22 -11.82 53.88 15.50
N GLY A 23 -12.58 52.79 15.41
CA GLY A 23 -14.01 52.77 15.05
C GLY A 23 -14.39 51.73 13.99
N GLU A 24 -13.44 51.15 13.26
CA GLU A 24 -13.70 50.04 12.34
C GLU A 24 -13.85 48.76 13.16
N LYS A 25 -15.08 48.25 13.29
CA LYS A 25 -15.31 46.90 13.80
C LYS A 25 -14.75 45.95 12.75
N VAL A 26 -13.52 45.48 12.96
CA VAL A 26 -13.00 44.28 12.28
C VAL A 26 -14.10 43.24 12.40
N GLN A 27 -14.74 42.87 11.29
CA GLN A 27 -15.76 41.82 11.31
C GLN A 27 -15.06 40.59 11.88
N LYS A 28 -15.44 40.21 13.11
CA LYS A 28 -14.99 38.95 13.70
C LYS A 28 -15.57 37.86 12.81
N LEU A 29 -14.73 37.32 11.93
CA LEU A 29 -15.00 36.09 11.21
C LEU A 29 -15.52 35.06 12.22
N ARG A 30 -16.63 34.42 11.90
CA ARG A 30 -17.20 33.37 12.74
C ARG A 30 -16.76 32.03 12.16
N PHE A 31 -16.60 31.03 13.02
CA PHE A 31 -16.29 29.68 12.56
C PHE A 31 -17.39 29.08 11.66
N ASP A 32 -18.61 29.62 11.68
CA ASP A 32 -19.72 29.20 10.82
C ASP A 32 -19.61 29.71 9.36
N ASP A 33 -18.69 30.61 9.07
CA ASP A 33 -18.60 31.23 7.75
C ASP A 33 -18.21 30.18 6.67
N PRO A 34 -18.84 30.18 5.49
CA PRO A 34 -18.60 29.17 4.44
C PRO A 34 -17.18 29.22 3.85
N ASN A 35 -16.50 30.36 4.02
CA ASN A 35 -15.14 30.59 3.58
C ASN A 35 -14.11 29.99 4.55
N VAL A 36 -14.51 29.60 5.76
CA VAL A 36 -13.63 28.97 6.75
C VAL A 36 -13.52 27.48 6.46
N CYS A 37 -12.31 26.94 6.60
CA CYS A 37 -12.10 25.51 6.41
C CYS A 37 -12.62 24.73 7.61
N LYS A 38 -13.73 24.02 7.40
CA LYS A 38 -14.31 23.13 8.40
C LYS A 38 -13.32 22.04 8.86
N TYR A 39 -12.47 21.56 7.96
CA TYR A 39 -11.47 20.53 8.31
C TYR A 39 -10.41 21.08 9.27
N MET A 40 -10.01 22.34 9.10
CA MET A 40 -9.11 23.04 10.02
C MET A 40 -9.75 23.34 11.38
N LEU A 41 -11.08 23.47 11.43
CA LEU A 41 -11.82 23.65 12.69
C LEU A 41 -11.89 22.35 13.49
N VAL A 42 -12.00 21.20 12.83
CA VAL A 42 -12.07 19.89 13.50
C VAL A 42 -10.69 19.47 14.01
N ASP A 43 -9.70 19.43 13.11
CA ASP A 43 -8.32 19.15 13.49
C ASP A 43 -7.32 19.77 12.51
N PHE A 44 -7.09 19.14 11.35
CA PHE A 44 -6.15 19.63 10.35
C PHE A 44 -6.74 19.59 8.94
N CYS A 45 -6.30 20.52 8.09
CA CYS A 45 -6.66 20.47 6.68
C CYS A 45 -5.72 19.50 5.92
N PRO A 46 -6.26 18.52 5.19
CA PRO A 46 -5.44 17.59 4.40
C PRO A 46 -4.66 18.26 3.27
N HIS A 47 -5.12 19.40 2.77
CA HIS A 47 -4.39 20.21 1.78
C HIS A 47 -3.06 20.74 2.35
N ASP A 48 -3.06 21.21 3.60
CA ASP A 48 -1.86 21.70 4.26
C ASP A 48 -0.94 20.55 4.65
N LEU A 49 -1.51 19.42 5.07
CA LEU A 49 -0.72 18.25 5.49
C LEU A 49 0.07 17.62 4.33
N PHE A 50 -0.52 17.57 3.13
CA PHE A 50 0.10 16.94 1.96
C PHE A 50 0.79 17.94 1.01
N ALA A 51 0.90 19.21 1.39
CA ALA A 51 1.60 20.22 0.60
C ALA A 51 3.05 19.79 0.33
N ASN A 52 3.51 19.94 -0.92
CA ASN A 52 4.86 19.53 -1.37
C ASN A 52 5.14 18.03 -1.29
N THR A 53 4.13 17.18 -1.16
CA THR A 53 4.30 15.73 -1.22
C THR A 53 3.96 15.20 -2.61
N ARG A 54 4.28 13.93 -2.88
CA ARG A 54 3.84 13.24 -4.10
C ARG A 54 2.31 13.13 -4.20
N GLN A 55 1.58 13.39 -3.11
CA GLN A 55 0.13 13.33 -3.00
C GLN A 55 -0.48 14.73 -2.81
N ASP A 56 0.19 15.78 -3.29
CA ASP A 56 -0.26 17.15 -3.13
C ASP A 56 -1.68 17.35 -3.70
N LEU A 57 -2.58 17.86 -2.86
CA LEU A 57 -3.96 18.18 -3.19
C LEU A 57 -4.13 19.63 -3.69
N GLY A 58 -3.04 20.40 -3.71
CA GLY A 58 -3.03 21.84 -3.98
C GLY A 58 -3.35 22.67 -2.73
N ALA A 59 -3.15 23.98 -2.84
CA ALA A 59 -3.46 24.93 -1.78
C ALA A 59 -4.96 24.90 -1.43
N CYS A 60 -5.29 25.06 -0.15
CA CYS A 60 -6.68 25.15 0.27
C CYS A 60 -7.29 26.50 -0.11
N ASP A 61 -8.49 26.49 -0.70
CA ASP A 61 -9.23 27.71 -1.06
C ASP A 61 -9.92 28.40 0.14
N LYS A 62 -9.80 27.81 1.34
CA LYS A 62 -10.50 28.23 2.55
C LYS A 62 -9.56 28.84 3.58
N ILE A 63 -10.13 29.63 4.50
CA ILE A 63 -9.40 30.31 5.55
C ILE A 63 -9.02 29.30 6.65
N HIS A 64 -7.72 29.19 6.93
CA HIS A 64 -7.16 28.42 8.04
C HIS A 64 -6.71 29.39 9.13
N ASP A 65 -7.48 29.47 10.22
CA ASP A 65 -7.15 30.33 11.36
C ASP A 65 -7.29 29.53 12.66
N PHE A 66 -6.20 29.42 13.41
CA PHE A 66 -6.18 28.71 14.69
C PHE A 66 -7.09 29.36 15.73
N SER A 67 -7.30 30.68 15.67
CA SER A 67 -8.25 31.36 16.57
C SER A 67 -9.68 30.87 16.36
N LEU A 68 -10.08 30.59 15.11
CA LEU A 68 -11.42 30.08 14.80
C LEU A 68 -11.61 28.63 15.26
N ARG A 69 -10.55 27.81 15.20
CA ARG A 69 -10.56 26.46 15.77
C ARG A 69 -10.81 26.50 17.27
N GLN A 70 -10.07 27.35 17.99
CA GLN A 70 -10.25 27.51 19.43
C GLN A 70 -11.66 28.03 19.79
N ASP A 71 -12.20 28.96 19.00
CA ASP A 71 -13.58 29.44 19.16
C ASP A 71 -14.62 28.33 18.93
N TYR A 72 -14.38 27.42 17.97
CA TYR A 72 -15.25 26.27 17.69
C TYR A 72 -15.19 25.24 18.82
N GLU A 73 -13.99 24.85 19.26
CA GLU A 73 -13.76 23.88 20.36
C GLU A 73 -14.39 24.35 21.68
N ASN A 74 -14.32 25.65 21.99
CA ASN A 74 -14.94 26.23 23.18
C ASN A 74 -16.46 26.46 23.05
N SER A 75 -17.03 26.28 21.85
CA SER A 75 -18.45 26.51 21.62
C SER A 75 -19.29 25.32 22.08
N SER A 76 -20.51 25.58 22.55
CA SER A 76 -21.50 24.55 22.87
C SER A 76 -22.00 23.74 21.65
N ARG A 77 -21.51 24.11 20.48
CA ARG A 77 -21.88 23.63 19.15
C ARG A 77 -20.85 22.66 18.56
N TYR A 78 -19.70 22.50 19.22
CA TYR A 78 -18.72 21.47 18.90
C TYR A 78 -19.39 20.08 18.84
N GLY A 79 -19.10 19.30 17.80
CA GLY A 79 -19.69 17.97 17.58
C GLY A 79 -21.18 17.93 17.19
N LYS A 80 -21.87 19.07 17.11
CA LYS A 80 -23.32 19.11 16.80
C LYS A 80 -23.64 19.61 15.40
N LEU A 81 -22.67 20.24 14.74
CA LEU A 81 -22.84 20.73 13.36
C LEU A 81 -22.60 19.67 12.30
N GLY A 82 -22.04 18.51 12.67
CA GLY A 82 -21.68 17.46 11.72
C GLY A 82 -20.41 17.78 10.91
N TYR A 83 -19.58 18.72 11.36
CA TYR A 83 -18.29 19.00 10.72
C TYR A 83 -17.34 17.81 10.85
N GLU A 84 -17.41 17.10 11.97
CA GLU A 84 -16.67 15.88 12.27
C GLU A 84 -17.12 14.73 11.38
N ASP A 85 -18.42 14.61 11.09
CA ASP A 85 -18.95 13.60 10.16
C ASP A 85 -18.52 13.87 8.71
N GLU A 86 -18.56 15.14 8.28
CA GLU A 86 -18.05 15.56 6.97
C GLU A 86 -16.54 15.28 6.87
N TYR A 87 -15.78 15.58 7.93
CA TYR A 87 -14.36 15.27 8.05
C TYR A 87 -14.11 13.77 7.89
N GLU A 88 -14.77 12.93 8.71
CA GLU A 88 -14.58 11.48 8.69
C GLU A 88 -14.92 10.88 7.31
N ARG A 89 -16.01 11.33 6.67
CA ARG A 89 -16.38 10.89 5.31
C ARG A 89 -15.31 11.22 4.29
N TYR A 90 -14.73 12.42 4.36
CA TYR A 90 -13.66 12.83 3.46
C TYR A 90 -12.40 11.96 3.66
N PHE A 91 -11.99 11.70 4.90
CA PHE A 91 -10.84 10.83 5.19
C PHE A 91 -11.09 9.37 4.78
N LYS A 92 -12.30 8.85 4.94
CA LYS A 92 -12.67 7.52 4.42
C LYS A 92 -12.52 7.45 2.90
N SER A 93 -12.89 8.50 2.18
CA SER A 93 -12.66 8.59 0.73
C SER A 93 -11.17 8.56 0.38
N LEU A 94 -10.35 9.37 1.07
CA LEU A 94 -8.90 9.38 0.86
C LEU A 94 -8.26 8.03 1.17
N LEU A 95 -8.70 7.37 2.25
CA LEU A 95 -8.23 6.04 2.61
C LEU A 95 -8.55 5.02 1.50
N SER A 96 -9.78 5.04 0.98
CA SER A 96 -10.18 4.17 -0.13
C SER A 96 -9.34 4.39 -1.39
N ASP A 97 -9.00 5.63 -1.71
CA ASP A 97 -8.11 5.96 -2.83
C ASP A 97 -6.70 5.42 -2.62
N VAL A 98 -6.17 5.53 -1.40
CA VAL A 98 -4.85 4.97 -1.02
C VAL A 98 -4.88 3.45 -1.11
N GLU A 99 -5.89 2.79 -0.57
CA GLU A 99 -6.08 1.34 -0.65
C GLU A 99 -6.13 0.86 -2.11
N ARG A 100 -6.86 1.56 -2.97
CA ARG A 100 -6.93 1.25 -4.40
C ARG A 100 -5.58 1.38 -5.09
N ARG A 101 -4.77 2.38 -4.71
CA ARG A 101 -3.40 2.54 -5.22
C ARG A 101 -2.47 1.45 -4.73
N ILE A 102 -2.59 1.04 -3.46
CA ILE A 102 -1.85 -0.10 -2.89
C ILE A 102 -2.18 -1.37 -3.66
N LYS A 103 -3.45 -1.69 -3.86
CA LYS A 103 -3.89 -2.88 -4.63
C LYS A 103 -3.30 -2.90 -6.04
N ARG A 104 -3.35 -1.76 -6.75
CA ARG A 104 -2.73 -1.63 -8.08
C ARG A 104 -1.21 -1.77 -8.05
N GLY A 105 -0.57 -1.24 -7.01
CA GLY A 105 0.87 -1.37 -6.79
C GLY A 105 1.28 -2.82 -6.56
N GLN A 106 0.54 -3.53 -5.70
CA GLN A 106 0.72 -4.96 -5.44
C GLN A 106 0.50 -5.79 -6.70
N GLU A 107 -0.56 -5.53 -7.45
CA GLU A 107 -0.83 -6.25 -8.71
C GLU A 107 0.30 -6.05 -9.72
N ARG A 108 0.76 -4.82 -9.91
CA ARG A 108 1.90 -4.54 -10.78
C ARG A 108 3.17 -5.25 -10.30
N LEU A 109 3.43 -5.30 -8.99
CA LEU A 109 4.58 -6.01 -8.42
C LEU A 109 4.46 -7.52 -8.64
N ARG A 110 3.28 -8.11 -8.47
CA ARG A 110 3.04 -9.54 -8.78
C ARG A 110 3.37 -9.87 -10.24
N ILE A 111 2.90 -9.04 -11.18
CA ILE A 111 3.17 -9.23 -12.62
C ILE A 111 4.66 -9.02 -12.93
N THR A 112 5.29 -7.99 -12.36
CA THR A 112 6.68 -7.61 -12.69
C THR A 112 7.72 -8.52 -12.04
N GLN A 113 7.46 -8.97 -10.82
CA GLN A 113 8.39 -9.81 -10.05
C GLN A 113 8.14 -11.30 -10.25
N GLY A 114 7.03 -11.70 -10.88
CA GLY A 114 6.66 -13.11 -11.05
C GLY A 114 6.54 -13.80 -9.69
N ASP A 115 5.37 -13.70 -9.06
CA ASP A 115 5.18 -14.21 -7.70
C ASP A 115 5.38 -15.75 -7.63
N PRO A 116 6.40 -16.27 -6.91
CA PRO A 116 6.60 -17.70 -6.74
C PRO A 116 5.54 -18.38 -5.85
N ASN A 117 4.71 -17.62 -5.12
CA ASN A 117 3.76 -18.12 -4.12
C ASN A 117 2.28 -17.83 -4.44
N ALA A 118 1.94 -17.44 -5.67
CA ALA A 118 0.55 -17.41 -6.10
C ALA A 118 0.05 -18.84 -6.33
N GLU A 119 -0.52 -19.47 -5.29
CA GLU A 119 -1.09 -20.84 -5.28
C GLU A 119 -2.18 -21.11 -6.37
N ASN A 120 -2.51 -20.12 -7.21
CA ASN A 120 -3.48 -20.23 -8.30
C ASN A 120 -2.97 -19.65 -9.64
N ASP A 121 -1.66 -19.44 -9.80
CA ASP A 121 -1.06 -19.09 -11.09
C ASP A 121 -0.64 -20.38 -11.83
N PRO A 122 -1.08 -20.62 -13.08
CA PRO A 122 -0.58 -21.71 -13.93
C PRO A 122 0.95 -21.78 -13.99
N HIS A 123 1.66 -20.67 -13.77
CA HIS A 123 3.12 -20.63 -13.69
C HIS A 123 3.71 -21.14 -12.36
N SER A 124 3.02 -21.04 -11.23
CA SER A 124 3.46 -21.58 -9.93
C SER A 124 3.36 -23.10 -9.92
N LEU A 125 2.24 -23.64 -10.42
CA LEU A 125 2.08 -25.08 -10.70
C LEU A 125 3.16 -25.60 -11.64
N LYS A 126 3.49 -24.81 -12.68
CA LYS A 126 4.58 -25.15 -13.62
C LYS A 126 5.95 -25.16 -12.93
N ASN A 127 6.21 -24.25 -11.99
CA ASN A 127 7.46 -24.22 -11.25
C ASN A 127 7.57 -25.39 -10.26
N GLU A 128 6.49 -25.74 -9.58
CA GLU A 128 6.44 -26.93 -8.71
C GLU A 128 6.55 -28.25 -9.49
N THR A 129 5.96 -28.33 -10.69
CA THR A 129 6.14 -29.51 -11.55
C THR A 129 7.57 -29.56 -12.07
N ILE A 130 8.18 -28.43 -12.42
CA ILE A 130 9.60 -28.36 -12.84
C ILE A 130 10.54 -28.78 -11.70
N THR A 131 10.29 -28.38 -10.44
CA THR A 131 11.11 -28.83 -9.31
C THR A 131 10.96 -30.33 -9.07
N LYS A 132 9.73 -30.86 -9.09
CA LYS A 132 9.47 -32.31 -9.00
C LYS A 132 10.14 -33.10 -10.13
N ILE A 133 10.14 -32.57 -11.35
CA ILE A 133 10.84 -33.18 -12.49
C ILE A 133 12.36 -33.26 -12.21
N LYS A 134 12.97 -32.19 -11.71
CA LYS A 134 14.41 -32.18 -11.36
C LYS A 134 14.75 -33.17 -10.24
N GLU A 135 13.93 -33.24 -9.20
CA GLU A 135 14.10 -34.22 -8.13
C GLU A 135 14.02 -35.67 -8.64
N LEU A 136 13.09 -35.94 -9.56
CA LEU A 136 12.99 -37.25 -10.21
C LEU A 136 14.21 -37.55 -11.09
N GLU A 137 14.78 -36.56 -11.79
CA GLU A 137 16.03 -36.75 -12.56
C GLU A 137 17.21 -37.13 -11.67
N GLU A 138 17.37 -36.47 -10.51
CA GLU A 138 18.41 -36.80 -9.54
C GLU A 138 18.22 -38.21 -8.95
N LYS A 139 16.97 -38.61 -8.66
CA LYS A 139 16.66 -39.97 -8.20
C LYS A 139 16.91 -41.02 -9.29
N ILE A 140 16.53 -40.76 -10.54
CA ILE A 140 16.79 -41.67 -11.66
C ILE A 140 18.30 -41.85 -11.86
N THR A 141 19.08 -40.77 -11.84
CA THR A 141 20.54 -40.85 -12.02
C THR A 141 21.20 -41.64 -10.91
N THR A 142 20.81 -41.43 -9.64
CA THR A 142 21.33 -42.20 -8.50
C THR A 142 20.95 -43.68 -8.55
N HIS A 143 19.72 -44.03 -8.91
CA HIS A 143 19.30 -45.43 -9.03
C HIS A 143 19.94 -46.14 -10.24
N VAL A 144 20.19 -45.44 -11.35
CA VAL A 144 20.94 -45.99 -12.50
C VAL A 144 22.37 -46.34 -12.10
N LEU A 145 23.06 -45.43 -11.40
CA LEU A 145 24.41 -45.70 -10.88
C LEU A 145 24.42 -46.88 -9.90
N LYS A 146 23.40 -46.98 -9.04
CA LYS A 146 23.24 -48.10 -8.11
C LYS A 146 23.06 -49.43 -8.85
N SER A 147 22.28 -49.45 -9.93
CA SER A 147 22.12 -50.64 -10.77
C SER A 147 23.43 -51.06 -11.45
N GLU A 148 24.23 -50.10 -11.91
CA GLU A 148 25.53 -50.39 -12.54
C GLU A 148 26.50 -51.02 -11.53
N CYS A 149 26.55 -50.50 -10.31
CA CYS A 149 27.35 -51.08 -9.21
C CYS A 149 26.90 -52.51 -8.87
N LEU A 150 25.59 -52.73 -8.70
CA LEU A 150 25.03 -54.07 -8.41
C LEU A 150 25.30 -55.07 -9.55
N GLY A 151 25.30 -54.59 -10.80
CA GLY A 151 25.70 -55.37 -11.97
C GLY A 151 27.17 -55.78 -11.93
N ASN A 152 28.07 -54.85 -11.56
CA ASN A 152 29.50 -55.13 -11.39
C ASN A 152 29.79 -56.11 -10.25
N ASP A 153 28.98 -56.09 -9.19
CA ASP A 153 29.05 -57.03 -8.06
C ASP A 153 28.37 -58.38 -8.34
N CYS A 154 27.95 -58.64 -9.58
CA CYS A 154 27.24 -59.84 -10.03
C CYS A 154 25.91 -60.11 -9.31
N ARG A 155 25.27 -59.08 -8.73
CA ARG A 155 23.96 -59.18 -8.08
C ARG A 155 22.84 -58.85 -9.07
N ILE A 156 22.62 -59.79 -9.99
CA ILE A 156 21.76 -59.61 -11.16
C ILE A 156 20.29 -59.39 -10.76
N ASP A 157 19.78 -60.16 -9.79
CA ASP A 157 18.38 -60.06 -9.35
C ASP A 157 18.09 -58.70 -8.69
N GLU A 158 19.01 -58.21 -7.84
CA GLU A 158 18.91 -56.90 -7.19
C GLU A 158 19.03 -55.75 -8.21
N ALA A 159 19.92 -55.89 -9.20
CA ALA A 159 20.08 -54.91 -10.27
C ALA A 159 18.82 -54.80 -11.14
N GLN A 160 18.18 -55.94 -11.48
CA GLN A 160 16.93 -55.95 -12.23
C GLN A 160 15.78 -55.27 -11.46
N GLN A 161 15.69 -55.48 -10.15
CA GLN A 161 14.68 -54.82 -9.33
C GLN A 161 14.85 -53.29 -9.33
N VAL A 162 16.10 -52.80 -9.14
CA VAL A 162 16.39 -51.36 -9.15
C VAL A 162 16.16 -50.72 -10.52
N LEU A 163 16.36 -51.47 -11.62
CA LEU A 163 16.04 -51.01 -12.97
C LEU A 163 14.55 -50.86 -13.20
N ASN A 164 13.74 -51.82 -12.73
CA ASN A 164 12.28 -51.72 -12.84
C ASN A 164 11.76 -50.49 -12.09
N GLU A 165 12.28 -50.21 -10.89
CA GLU A 165 11.96 -48.98 -10.14
C GLU A 165 12.38 -47.70 -10.91
N CYS A 166 13.51 -47.73 -11.63
CA CYS A 166 13.91 -46.63 -12.49
C CYS A 166 12.93 -46.39 -13.65
N GLU A 167 12.40 -47.45 -14.26
CA GLU A 167 11.43 -47.35 -15.35
C GLU A 167 10.11 -46.74 -14.87
N GLU A 168 9.62 -47.14 -13.69
CA GLU A 168 8.44 -46.54 -13.07
C GLU A 168 8.64 -45.03 -12.82
N MET A 169 9.78 -44.64 -12.24
CA MET A 169 10.10 -43.21 -12.02
C MET A 169 10.23 -42.43 -13.34
N ARG A 170 10.72 -43.05 -14.42
CA ARG A 170 10.78 -42.44 -15.76
C ARG A 170 9.40 -42.24 -16.36
N GLU A 171 8.48 -43.18 -16.17
CA GLU A 171 7.08 -43.01 -16.59
C GLU A 171 6.38 -41.89 -15.83
N GLU A 172 6.58 -41.81 -14.52
CA GLU A 172 6.04 -40.71 -13.71
C GLU A 172 6.59 -39.35 -14.16
N LYS A 173 7.90 -39.26 -14.40
CA LYS A 173 8.53 -38.07 -14.96
C LYS A 173 7.88 -37.67 -16.30
N LYS A 174 7.70 -38.63 -17.21
CA LYS A 174 7.08 -38.41 -18.52
C LYS A 174 5.62 -37.95 -18.41
N LYS A 175 4.86 -38.48 -17.46
CA LYS A 175 3.50 -38.03 -17.15
C LYS A 175 3.50 -36.58 -16.66
N LEU A 176 4.44 -36.19 -15.80
CA LEU A 176 4.58 -34.82 -15.30
C LEU A 176 5.04 -33.85 -16.40
N GLU A 177 5.95 -34.26 -17.29
CA GLU A 177 6.39 -33.48 -18.46
C GLU A 177 5.25 -33.21 -19.46
N LEU A 178 4.31 -34.15 -19.63
CA LEU A 178 3.15 -33.99 -20.52
C LEU A 178 2.08 -33.02 -19.99
N VAL A 179 2.06 -32.80 -18.68
CA VAL A 179 1.11 -31.91 -17.99
C VAL A 179 1.68 -30.48 -17.85
N CYS A 180 2.98 -30.30 -18.12
CA CYS A 180 3.70 -29.04 -18.04
C CYS A 180 3.53 -28.19 -19.30
#